data_AF-A0A368BAW0-F1
#
_entry.id   AF-A0A368BAW0-F1
#
_cell.length_a   1.000
_cell.length_b   1.000
_cell.length_c   1.000
_cell.angle_alpha   90.00
_cell.angle_beta   90.00
_cell.angle_gamma   90.00
#
_symmetry.space_group_name_H-M   'P 1'
#
loop_
_entity.id
_entity.type
_entity.pdbx_description
1 polymer ?
#
loop_
_entity_poly.entity_id
_entity_poly.type
_entity_poly.pdbx_seq_one_letter_code
_entity_poly.pdbx_strand_id
1 'polypeptide(L)'
;MKLLVCPLLLMACLSIGHAYTFTSSEGAKFDGELLRVRSDSVRVKRASDNTEFTLNKSRFSLKDQQYFEAWAETNRNMPEGRRLQAILADKYSQDSLYIGGTTGWKKREQGTGYIIDREFSYVTPENDFKQATAHPKPGIWNWEPGDKWIEHCAEINQVVRLHGPISPQCSVWAMEDHRTAEELKQNLIEYMTAQCQRYDAYEHVKWMDVVNETITTSGRWFGPKPGTDRWENPWTIIGYDETHPLMPPLYIKMAFEIATQHAPNTKLIINQHGGMQDIMWLTVKDLVFYLREQGLRVDGIGWQAHIDTGFEKDTYNIERLHELIDWAHSNELSFHVTEMNAWLDPRSKDYEAQAETFAAILEALLEHRLNGEISWNVWNITDGLAWIKNRDKEGTLFDVNGEAKPAYYAVQEVLENPPPPRAPLASTPDF
;
A
#
# COMPACT_ATOMS: atom_id res chain seq x y z
N MET A 1 -4.07 -42.58 -24.25
CA MET A 1 -4.17 -41.80 -22.99
C MET A 1 -3.75 -40.37 -23.30
N LYS A 2 -4.69 -39.47 -23.59
CA LYS A 2 -4.40 -38.03 -23.63
C LYS A 2 -4.27 -37.60 -22.17
N LEU A 3 -3.06 -37.27 -21.72
CA LEU A 3 -2.89 -36.60 -20.43
C LEU A 3 -3.65 -35.26 -20.51
N LEU A 4 -4.78 -35.16 -19.82
CA LEU A 4 -5.31 -33.88 -19.39
C LEU A 4 -4.30 -33.33 -18.37
N VAL A 5 -3.33 -32.57 -18.85
CA VAL A 5 -2.56 -31.68 -17.97
C VAL A 5 -3.54 -30.58 -17.56
N CYS A 6 -3.79 -30.46 -16.26
CA CYS A 6 -4.71 -29.48 -15.71
C CYS A 6 -4.27 -28.06 -16.12
N PRO A 7 -5.14 -27.18 -16.65
CA PRO A 7 -4.78 -25.83 -17.08
C PRO A 7 -4.07 -25.01 -15.99
N LEU A 8 -4.40 -25.27 -14.71
CA LEU A 8 -3.75 -24.67 -13.54
C LEU A 8 -2.26 -25.05 -13.41
N LEU A 9 -1.89 -26.29 -13.74
CA LEU A 9 -0.49 -26.73 -13.70
C LEU A 9 0.37 -26.05 -14.77
N LEU A 10 -0.24 -25.76 -15.94
CA LEU A 10 0.45 -25.08 -17.03
C LEU A 10 0.67 -23.58 -16.72
N MET A 11 -0.30 -22.92 -16.07
CA MET A 11 -0.15 -21.53 -15.61
C MET A 11 0.93 -21.37 -14.52
N ALA A 12 1.01 -22.31 -13.57
CA ALA A 12 2.03 -22.28 -12.52
C ALA A 12 3.47 -22.37 -13.07
N CYS A 13 3.67 -23.04 -14.21
CA CYS A 13 4.98 -23.12 -14.87
C CYS A 13 5.34 -21.88 -15.70
N LEU A 14 4.39 -20.97 -15.92
CA LEU A 14 4.55 -19.76 -16.74
C LEU A 14 4.68 -18.48 -15.90
N SER A 15 4.61 -18.60 -14.56
CA SER A 15 4.84 -17.48 -13.65
C SER A 15 6.32 -17.08 -13.61
N ILE A 16 6.57 -15.82 -13.24
CA ILE A 16 7.92 -15.33 -12.96
C ILE A 16 8.50 -16.10 -11.77
N GLY A 17 9.78 -16.44 -11.83
CA GLY A 17 10.50 -17.14 -10.76
C GLY A 17 10.24 -18.64 -10.70
N HIS A 18 9.46 -19.20 -11.63
CA HIS A 18 9.31 -20.65 -11.72
C HIS A 18 10.58 -21.31 -12.26
N ALA A 19 11.10 -22.28 -11.53
CA ALA A 19 12.23 -23.09 -11.97
C ALA A 19 11.82 -24.01 -13.14
N TYR A 20 12.61 -23.99 -14.21
CA TYR A 20 12.41 -24.75 -15.43
C TYR A 20 13.73 -25.38 -15.88
N THR A 21 13.68 -26.63 -16.37
CA THR A 21 14.85 -27.29 -16.96
C THR A 21 14.94 -26.95 -18.44
N PHE A 22 15.86 -26.06 -18.80
CA PHE A 22 16.16 -25.72 -20.18
C PHE A 22 17.03 -26.79 -20.85
N THR A 23 16.83 -26.98 -22.15
CA THR A 23 17.58 -27.91 -22.99
C THR A 23 18.17 -27.14 -24.17
N SER A 24 19.50 -27.18 -24.33
CA SER A 24 20.18 -26.58 -25.47
C SER A 24 19.80 -27.28 -26.78
N SER A 25 20.04 -26.63 -27.91
CA SER A 25 19.87 -27.22 -29.24
C SER A 25 20.73 -28.46 -29.47
N GLU A 26 21.79 -28.62 -28.68
CA GLU A 26 22.70 -29.78 -28.67
C GLU A 26 22.33 -30.84 -27.61
N GLY A 27 21.27 -30.61 -26.82
CA GLY A 27 20.73 -31.56 -25.85
C GLY A 27 21.26 -31.45 -24.42
N ALA A 28 22.14 -30.48 -24.13
CA ALA A 28 22.62 -30.21 -22.77
C ALA A 28 21.50 -29.58 -21.93
N LYS A 29 21.42 -29.91 -20.64
CA LYS A 29 20.34 -29.42 -19.77
C LYS A 29 20.88 -28.63 -18.59
N PHE A 30 20.11 -27.63 -18.16
CA PHE A 30 20.34 -26.93 -16.91
C PHE A 30 19.02 -26.40 -16.34
N ASP A 31 18.95 -26.27 -15.02
CA ASP A 31 17.80 -25.69 -14.34
C ASP A 31 18.00 -24.18 -14.16
N GLY A 32 16.92 -23.42 -14.31
CA GLY A 32 16.92 -21.98 -14.08
C GLY A 32 15.55 -21.36 -14.19
N GLU A 33 15.50 -20.03 -14.18
CA GLU A 33 14.27 -19.24 -14.24
C GLU A 33 14.31 -18.32 -15.46
N LEU A 34 13.18 -18.18 -16.16
CA LEU A 34 13.04 -17.14 -17.19
C LEU A 34 12.90 -15.78 -16.53
N LEU A 35 13.77 -14.85 -16.92
CA LEU A 35 13.71 -13.46 -16.49
C LEU A 35 13.09 -12.56 -17.55
N ARG A 36 13.32 -12.83 -18.84
CA ARG A 36 12.75 -12.06 -19.96
C ARG A 36 12.76 -12.89 -21.24
N VAL A 37 11.74 -12.71 -22.06
CA VAL A 37 11.71 -13.21 -23.44
C VAL A 37 11.54 -12.01 -24.37
N ARG A 38 12.49 -11.81 -25.29
CA ARG A 38 12.42 -10.84 -26.39
C ARG A 38 12.12 -11.57 -27.70
N SER A 39 12.08 -10.87 -28.83
CA SER A 39 11.79 -11.49 -30.13
C SER A 39 12.79 -12.61 -30.47
N ASP A 40 14.09 -12.36 -30.29
CA ASP A 40 15.21 -13.23 -30.70
C ASP A 40 15.96 -13.91 -29.53
N SER A 41 15.77 -13.41 -28.31
CA SER A 41 16.61 -13.75 -27.16
C SER A 41 15.79 -14.03 -25.90
N VAL A 42 16.41 -14.73 -24.96
CA VAL A 42 15.90 -14.99 -23.61
C VAL A 42 16.96 -14.66 -22.58
N ARG A 43 16.55 -13.99 -21.50
CA ARG A 43 17.36 -13.79 -20.30
C ARG A 43 16.94 -14.83 -19.27
N VAL A 44 17.93 -15.50 -18.70
CA VAL A 44 17.74 -16.66 -17.82
C VAL A 44 18.61 -16.50 -16.58
N LYS A 45 18.10 -16.91 -15.43
CA LYS A 45 18.87 -17.04 -14.18
C LYS A 45 19.11 -18.53 -13.90
N ARG A 46 20.35 -18.97 -13.88
CA ARG A 46 20.68 -20.37 -13.64
C ARG A 46 20.54 -20.71 -12.15
N ALA A 47 19.85 -21.80 -11.83
CA ALA A 47 19.53 -22.17 -10.45
C ALA A 47 20.76 -22.58 -9.62
N SER A 48 21.80 -23.13 -10.25
CA SER A 48 22.97 -23.66 -9.53
C SER A 48 23.85 -22.61 -8.87
N ASP A 49 23.88 -21.39 -9.42
CA ASP A 49 24.79 -20.33 -8.98
C ASP A 49 24.22 -18.91 -9.13
N ASN A 50 22.93 -18.79 -9.44
CA ASN A 50 22.24 -17.52 -9.67
C ASN A 50 22.84 -16.67 -10.80
N THR A 51 23.67 -17.24 -11.68
CA THR A 51 24.23 -16.48 -12.81
C THR A 51 23.10 -16.09 -13.76
N GLU A 52 23.03 -14.81 -14.10
CA GLU A 52 22.14 -14.31 -15.14
C GLU A 52 22.86 -14.15 -16.47
N PHE A 53 22.23 -14.60 -17.55
CA PHE A 53 22.77 -14.44 -18.89
C PHE A 53 21.66 -14.35 -19.95
N THR A 54 22.01 -13.76 -21.08
CA THR A 54 21.12 -13.65 -22.24
C THR A 54 21.63 -14.53 -23.36
N LEU A 55 20.75 -15.34 -23.93
CA LEU A 55 21.04 -16.26 -25.02
C LEU A 55 20.02 -16.09 -26.15
N ASN A 56 20.46 -16.33 -27.39
CA ASN A 56 19.54 -16.43 -28.52
C ASN A 56 18.60 -17.63 -28.34
N LYS A 57 17.32 -17.46 -28.66
CA LYS A 57 16.30 -18.52 -28.60
C LYS A 57 16.70 -19.77 -29.38
N SER A 58 17.39 -19.57 -30.51
CA SER A 58 17.89 -20.66 -31.37
C SER A 58 18.90 -21.59 -30.69
N ARG A 59 19.48 -21.19 -29.55
CA ARG A 59 20.35 -22.05 -28.74
C ARG A 59 19.59 -23.06 -27.88
N PHE A 60 18.26 -22.99 -27.85
CA PHE A 60 17.41 -23.88 -27.07
C PHE A 60 16.60 -24.81 -27.96
N SER A 61 16.09 -25.89 -27.36
CA SER A 61 15.22 -26.86 -28.01
C SER A 61 13.95 -26.18 -28.57
N LEU A 62 13.33 -26.78 -29.59
CA LEU A 62 12.05 -26.28 -30.12
C LEU A 62 10.95 -26.24 -29.03
N LYS A 63 10.97 -27.19 -28.09
CA LYS A 63 10.04 -27.23 -26.97
C LYS A 63 10.23 -26.03 -26.04
N ASP A 64 11.48 -25.66 -25.77
CA ASP A 64 11.81 -24.50 -24.95
C ASP A 64 11.42 -23.21 -25.67
N GLN A 65 11.63 -23.13 -26.99
CA GLN A 65 11.20 -21.98 -27.79
C GLN A 65 9.68 -21.77 -27.73
N GLN A 66 8.88 -22.84 -27.78
CA GLN A 66 7.43 -22.78 -27.56
C GLN A 66 7.05 -22.37 -26.14
N TYR A 67 7.81 -22.86 -25.14
CA TYR A 67 7.66 -22.41 -23.76
C TYR A 67 7.94 -20.91 -23.61
N PHE A 68 8.95 -20.37 -24.30
CA PHE A 68 9.26 -18.95 -24.30
C PHE A 68 8.12 -18.11 -24.88
N GLU A 69 7.48 -18.56 -25.95
CA GLU A 69 6.33 -17.88 -26.55
C GLU A 69 5.14 -17.83 -25.58
N ALA A 70 4.81 -18.97 -24.95
CA ALA A 70 3.75 -19.03 -23.95
C ALA A 70 4.06 -18.16 -22.71
N TRP A 71 5.33 -18.16 -22.28
CA TRP A 71 5.78 -17.33 -21.16
C TRP A 71 5.71 -15.85 -21.53
N ALA A 72 6.17 -15.47 -22.73
CA ALA A 72 6.13 -14.09 -23.21
C ALA A 72 4.70 -13.56 -23.28
N GLU A 73 3.75 -14.35 -23.78
CA GLU A 73 2.34 -13.96 -23.82
C GLU A 73 1.77 -13.75 -22.40
N THR A 74 2.10 -14.66 -21.48
CA THR A 74 1.66 -14.57 -20.07
C THR A 74 2.25 -13.37 -19.35
N ASN A 75 3.47 -12.95 -19.71
CA ASN A 75 4.25 -11.92 -19.03
C ASN A 75 4.48 -10.69 -19.92
N ARG A 76 3.61 -10.45 -20.92
CA ARG A 76 3.82 -9.42 -21.95
C ARG A 76 3.91 -8.01 -21.33
N ASN A 77 3.15 -7.77 -20.27
CA ASN A 77 3.12 -6.51 -19.53
C ASN A 77 4.27 -6.39 -18.50
N MET A 78 5.30 -7.23 -18.57
CA MET A 78 6.41 -7.13 -17.65
C MET A 78 7.28 -5.92 -18.02
N PRO A 79 7.50 -4.97 -17.10
CA PRO A 79 8.33 -3.80 -17.36
C PRO A 79 9.78 -4.21 -17.66
N GLU A 80 10.54 -3.30 -18.28
CA GLU A 80 11.99 -3.45 -18.40
C GLU A 80 12.70 -3.21 -17.04
N GLY A 81 13.96 -3.65 -16.91
CA GLY A 81 14.75 -3.48 -15.69
C GLY A 81 14.42 -4.47 -14.56
N ARG A 82 14.92 -4.19 -13.35
CA ARG A 82 14.63 -5.00 -12.14
C ARG A 82 13.24 -4.65 -11.59
N ARG A 83 12.53 -5.63 -11.03
CA ARG A 83 11.24 -5.39 -10.35
C ARG A 83 11.48 -4.55 -9.10
N LEU A 84 10.52 -3.72 -8.67
CA LEU A 84 10.72 -2.82 -7.53
C LEU A 84 11.08 -3.60 -6.25
N GLN A 85 10.36 -4.69 -5.98
CA GLN A 85 10.64 -5.61 -4.87
C GLN A 85 12.07 -6.20 -4.91
N ALA A 86 12.58 -6.54 -6.10
CA ALA A 86 13.93 -7.07 -6.24
C ALA A 86 15.00 -6.01 -5.94
N ILE A 87 14.74 -4.74 -6.26
CA ILE A 87 15.62 -3.63 -5.91
C ILE A 87 15.64 -3.44 -4.39
N LEU A 88 14.47 -3.50 -3.73
CA LEU A 88 14.37 -3.42 -2.27
C LEU A 88 15.17 -4.52 -1.56
N ALA A 89 15.01 -5.76 -2.02
CA ALA A 89 15.72 -6.92 -1.46
C ALA A 89 17.25 -6.81 -1.58
N ASP A 90 17.75 -6.16 -2.64
CA ASP A 90 19.19 -6.02 -2.91
C ASP A 90 19.82 -4.80 -2.23
N LYS A 91 19.11 -3.65 -2.22
CA LYS A 91 19.71 -2.35 -1.88
C LYS A 91 19.29 -1.78 -0.53
N TYR A 92 18.22 -2.27 0.08
CA TYR A 92 17.62 -1.65 1.26
C TYR A 92 17.47 -2.63 2.43
N SER A 93 17.59 -2.11 3.65
CA SER A 93 17.26 -2.88 4.84
C SER A 93 15.76 -3.18 4.85
N GLN A 94 15.41 -4.44 5.05
CA GLN A 94 14.02 -4.90 5.06
C GLN A 94 13.22 -4.35 6.25
N ASP A 95 13.86 -3.67 7.20
CA ASP A 95 13.19 -3.12 8.39
C ASP A 95 12.94 -1.61 8.32
N SER A 96 13.55 -0.89 7.36
CA SER A 96 13.47 0.58 7.30
C SER A 96 12.68 1.14 6.12
N LEU A 97 12.52 0.39 5.03
CA LEU A 97 11.79 0.83 3.83
C LEU A 97 10.86 -0.25 3.31
N TYR A 98 9.62 0.15 3.05
CA TYR A 98 8.62 -0.69 2.41
C TYR A 98 7.97 0.02 1.23
N ILE A 99 7.83 -0.66 0.10
CA ILE A 99 7.07 -0.18 -1.06
C ILE A 99 5.87 -1.09 -1.28
N GLY A 100 4.69 -0.49 -1.37
CA GLY A 100 3.41 -1.19 -1.37
C GLY A 100 2.51 -0.81 -2.54
N GLY A 101 1.52 -1.66 -2.76
CA GLY A 101 0.43 -1.37 -3.67
C GLY A 101 -0.94 -1.75 -3.07
N THR A 102 -1.98 -1.12 -3.60
CA THR A 102 -3.37 -1.38 -3.18
C THR A 102 -4.19 -2.06 -4.28
N THR A 103 -4.84 -3.17 -3.93
CA THR A 103 -5.95 -3.74 -4.70
C THR A 103 -6.94 -4.43 -3.77
N GLY A 104 -8.16 -4.67 -4.24
CA GLY A 104 -9.13 -5.51 -3.52
C GLY A 104 -9.04 -6.98 -3.93
N TRP A 105 -9.45 -7.90 -3.07
CA TRP A 105 -9.39 -9.35 -3.35
C TRP A 105 -10.09 -9.69 -4.66
N LYS A 106 -11.30 -9.13 -4.89
CA LYS A 106 -12.08 -9.30 -6.12
C LYS A 106 -11.42 -8.76 -7.39
N LYS A 107 -10.48 -7.82 -7.26
CA LYS A 107 -9.75 -7.21 -8.38
C LYS A 107 -8.47 -7.97 -8.72
N ARG A 108 -7.98 -8.84 -7.83
CA ARG A 108 -6.72 -9.59 -8.04
C ARG A 108 -6.75 -10.43 -9.32
N GLU A 109 -7.84 -11.17 -9.52
CA GLU A 109 -8.06 -12.05 -10.68
C GLU A 109 -8.17 -11.28 -12.02
N GLN A 110 -8.34 -9.96 -11.96
CA GLN A 110 -8.40 -9.09 -13.14
C GLN A 110 -6.99 -8.58 -13.55
N GLY A 111 -5.93 -9.22 -13.05
CA GLY A 111 -4.53 -8.95 -13.40
C GLY A 111 -3.74 -8.19 -12.34
N THR A 112 -4.41 -7.44 -11.44
CA THR A 112 -3.72 -6.64 -10.41
C THR A 112 -3.01 -7.48 -9.36
N GLY A 113 -3.47 -8.70 -9.10
CA GLY A 113 -2.88 -9.58 -8.09
C GLY A 113 -1.46 -9.98 -8.45
N TYR A 114 -1.27 -10.37 -9.72
CA TYR A 114 0.05 -10.72 -10.24
C TYR A 114 1.01 -9.53 -10.24
N ILE A 115 0.54 -8.32 -10.56
CA ILE A 115 1.39 -7.12 -10.49
C ILE A 115 1.77 -6.81 -9.04
N ILE A 116 0.85 -6.94 -8.09
CA ILE A 116 1.13 -6.74 -6.65
C ILE A 116 2.20 -7.70 -6.15
N ASP A 117 2.04 -8.99 -6.42
CA ASP A 117 2.95 -10.03 -5.93
C ASP A 117 4.35 -9.87 -6.53
N ARG A 118 4.43 -9.38 -7.78
CA ARG A 118 5.68 -9.21 -8.53
C ARG A 118 6.46 -7.96 -8.13
N GLU A 119 5.77 -6.86 -7.83
CA GLU A 119 6.41 -5.54 -7.73
C GLU A 119 6.54 -5.03 -6.29
N PHE A 120 5.68 -5.42 -5.36
CA PHE A 120 5.57 -4.74 -4.08
C PHE A 120 5.91 -5.63 -2.89
N SER A 121 6.58 -5.05 -1.90
CA SER A 121 6.96 -5.70 -0.64
C SER A 121 5.80 -5.84 0.35
N TYR A 122 4.76 -5.02 0.20
CA TYR A 122 3.54 -5.11 0.99
C TYR A 122 2.29 -4.79 0.18
N VAL A 123 1.15 -5.18 0.72
CA VAL A 123 -0.16 -4.88 0.16
C VAL A 123 -1.06 -4.19 1.17
N THR A 124 -1.90 -3.28 0.64
CA THR A 124 -3.02 -2.73 1.38
C THR A 124 -4.33 -3.17 0.71
N PRO A 125 -5.10 -4.09 1.30
CA PRO A 125 -6.39 -4.47 0.76
C PRO A 125 -7.40 -3.31 0.74
N GLU A 126 -7.81 -2.89 -0.46
CA GLU A 126 -8.44 -1.59 -0.72
C GLU A 126 -9.71 -1.31 0.11
N ASN A 127 -10.59 -2.30 0.19
CA ASN A 127 -11.85 -2.20 0.95
C ASN A 127 -12.16 -3.47 1.74
N ASP A 128 -11.31 -4.49 1.68
CA ASP A 128 -11.62 -5.84 2.17
C ASP A 128 -11.66 -5.89 3.71
N PHE A 129 -10.90 -5.01 4.38
CA PHE A 129 -10.93 -4.86 5.84
C PHE A 129 -11.86 -3.76 6.34
N LYS A 130 -12.36 -2.87 5.48
CA LYS A 130 -13.26 -1.77 5.89
C LYS A 130 -14.57 -2.29 6.45
N GLN A 131 -15.17 -1.55 7.37
CA GLN A 131 -16.41 -1.93 8.03
C GLN A 131 -17.53 -2.25 7.04
N ALA A 132 -17.70 -1.48 5.97
CA ALA A 132 -18.72 -1.74 4.94
C ALA A 132 -18.61 -3.13 4.30
N THR A 133 -17.40 -3.72 4.26
CA THR A 133 -17.16 -5.06 3.73
C THR A 133 -17.13 -6.11 4.84
N ALA A 134 -16.33 -5.88 5.89
CA ALA A 134 -16.07 -6.87 6.93
C ALA A 134 -17.22 -6.98 7.94
N HIS A 135 -17.88 -5.87 8.27
CA HIS A 135 -18.94 -5.79 9.26
C HIS A 135 -20.06 -4.81 8.82
N PRO A 136 -20.83 -5.14 7.77
CA PRO A 136 -21.76 -4.21 7.14
C PRO A 136 -22.94 -3.79 8.04
N LYS A 137 -23.25 -4.57 9.08
CA LYS A 137 -24.25 -4.27 10.11
C LYS A 137 -24.02 -5.13 11.36
N PRO A 138 -24.51 -4.72 12.54
CA PRO A 138 -24.34 -5.48 13.78
C PRO A 138 -24.69 -6.96 13.65
N GLY A 139 -23.85 -7.82 14.23
CA GLY A 139 -24.01 -9.28 14.19
C GLY A 139 -23.77 -9.94 12.83
N ILE A 140 -23.42 -9.20 11.77
CA ILE A 140 -23.09 -9.75 10.45
C ILE A 140 -21.63 -9.51 10.13
N TRP A 141 -20.94 -10.60 9.77
CA TRP A 141 -19.53 -10.59 9.44
C TRP A 141 -19.27 -11.23 8.09
N ASN A 142 -18.33 -10.65 7.36
CA ASN A 142 -17.81 -11.18 6.11
C ASN A 142 -16.28 -11.12 6.13
N TRP A 143 -15.68 -12.17 6.70
CA TRP A 143 -14.24 -12.30 6.86
C TRP A 143 -13.53 -12.79 5.61
N GLU A 144 -14.25 -13.43 4.68
CA GLU A 144 -13.67 -14.16 3.55
C GLU A 144 -12.64 -13.33 2.74
N PRO A 145 -12.91 -12.07 2.34
CA PRO A 145 -11.93 -11.31 1.57
C PRO A 145 -10.67 -11.00 2.37
N GLY A 146 -10.80 -10.64 3.65
CA GLY A 146 -9.67 -10.34 4.53
C GLY A 146 -8.84 -11.58 4.84
N ASP A 147 -9.48 -12.70 5.17
CA ASP A 147 -8.82 -13.98 5.46
C ASP A 147 -7.99 -14.47 4.28
N LYS A 148 -8.53 -14.37 3.06
CA LYS A 148 -7.79 -14.77 1.85
C LYS A 148 -6.54 -13.93 1.61
N TRP A 149 -6.54 -12.65 1.98
CA TRP A 149 -5.34 -11.82 1.94
C TRP A 149 -4.29 -12.30 2.93
N ILE A 150 -4.68 -12.58 4.17
CA ILE A 150 -3.78 -13.09 5.20
C ILE A 150 -3.17 -14.44 4.78
N GLU A 151 -3.99 -15.35 4.27
CA GLU A 151 -3.54 -16.66 3.77
C GLU A 151 -2.56 -16.50 2.60
N HIS A 152 -2.93 -15.75 1.56
CA HIS A 152 -2.07 -15.53 0.38
C HIS A 152 -0.75 -14.87 0.74
N CYS A 153 -0.78 -13.80 1.53
CA CYS A 153 0.41 -13.05 1.90
C CYS A 153 1.35 -13.84 2.80
N ALA A 154 0.82 -14.74 3.64
CA ALA A 154 1.64 -15.70 4.39
C ALA A 154 2.41 -16.65 3.46
N GLU A 155 1.78 -17.14 2.39
CA GLU A 155 2.43 -18.08 1.44
C GLU A 155 3.60 -17.45 0.69
N ILE A 156 3.52 -16.14 0.41
CA ILE A 156 4.53 -15.42 -0.38
C ILE A 156 5.41 -14.49 0.46
N ASN A 157 5.29 -14.53 1.79
CA ASN A 157 6.00 -13.65 2.73
C ASN A 157 5.85 -12.15 2.41
N GLN A 158 4.65 -11.73 2.01
CA GLN A 158 4.35 -10.33 1.73
C GLN A 158 3.70 -9.68 2.95
N VAL A 159 4.09 -8.46 3.29
CA VAL A 159 3.51 -7.73 4.42
C VAL A 159 2.10 -7.24 4.08
N VAL A 160 1.21 -7.19 5.07
CA VAL A 160 -0.15 -6.67 4.98
C VAL A 160 -0.31 -5.45 5.87
N ARG A 161 -0.86 -4.37 5.30
CA ARG A 161 -1.45 -3.25 6.04
C ARG A 161 -2.95 -3.46 6.16
N LEU A 162 -3.46 -3.50 7.38
CA LEU A 162 -4.90 -3.47 7.65
C LEU A 162 -5.42 -2.05 7.48
N HIS A 163 -5.99 -1.78 6.31
CA HIS A 163 -6.77 -0.57 6.08
C HIS A 163 -8.26 -0.85 6.34
N GLY A 164 -8.57 -0.99 7.64
CA GLY A 164 -9.93 -1.16 8.17
C GLY A 164 -10.26 -0.16 9.29
N PRO A 165 -9.95 1.14 9.16
CA PRO A 165 -10.04 2.11 10.25
C PRO A 165 -11.50 2.38 10.69
N ILE A 166 -11.69 2.77 11.96
CA ILE A 166 -12.88 3.55 12.35
C ILE A 166 -12.74 4.93 11.72
N SER A 167 -13.62 5.20 10.76
CA SER A 167 -13.39 6.23 9.76
C SER A 167 -14.67 6.65 9.05
N PRO A 168 -14.59 7.67 8.18
CA PRO A 168 -15.64 7.97 7.19
C PRO A 168 -15.98 6.79 6.26
N GLN A 169 -15.06 5.84 6.08
CA GLN A 169 -15.31 4.62 5.31
C GLN A 169 -16.02 3.52 6.12
N CYS A 170 -17.05 3.93 6.86
CA CYS A 170 -17.86 3.05 7.69
C CYS A 170 -19.00 2.36 6.91
N SER A 171 -19.70 1.46 7.58
CA SER A 171 -20.87 0.79 7.02
C SER A 171 -22.02 1.78 6.78
N VAL A 172 -22.86 1.50 5.78
CA VAL A 172 -24.10 2.26 5.57
C VAL A 172 -24.97 2.28 6.82
N TRP A 173 -24.97 1.19 7.60
CA TRP A 173 -25.70 1.12 8.87
C TRP A 173 -25.25 2.21 9.86
N ALA A 174 -23.94 2.46 9.97
CA ALA A 174 -23.40 3.46 10.90
C ALA A 174 -23.71 4.90 10.47
N MET A 175 -23.88 5.14 9.16
CA MET A 175 -24.21 6.46 8.58
C MET A 175 -25.69 6.82 8.66
N GLU A 176 -26.58 5.92 9.09
CA GLU A 176 -28.01 6.22 9.14
C GLU A 176 -28.30 7.34 10.17
N ASP A 177 -28.99 8.42 9.76
CA ASP A 177 -29.21 9.62 10.59
C ASP A 177 -29.88 9.35 11.94
N HIS A 178 -30.62 8.24 12.10
CA HIS A 178 -31.28 7.87 13.36
C HIS A 178 -30.37 7.11 14.33
N ARG A 179 -29.10 6.87 13.99
CA ARG A 179 -28.15 6.16 14.86
C ARG A 179 -27.85 6.98 16.10
N THR A 180 -27.87 6.30 17.25
CA THR A 180 -27.56 6.90 18.55
C THR A 180 -26.08 6.75 18.90
N ALA A 181 -25.59 7.62 19.79
CA ALA A 181 -24.23 7.53 20.34
C ALA A 181 -23.91 6.14 20.92
N GLU A 182 -24.86 5.52 21.63
CA GLU A 182 -24.65 4.21 22.25
C GLU A 182 -24.58 3.09 21.21
N GLU A 183 -25.42 3.13 20.17
CA GLU A 183 -25.36 2.15 19.06
C GLU A 183 -24.04 2.24 18.30
N LEU A 184 -23.58 3.46 18.00
CA LEU A 184 -22.29 3.67 17.34
C LEU A 184 -21.14 3.19 18.23
N LYS A 185 -21.16 3.53 19.53
CA LYS A 185 -20.18 3.05 20.50
C LYS A 185 -20.10 1.52 20.52
N GLN A 186 -21.23 0.84 20.62
CA GLN A 186 -21.28 -0.63 20.63
C GLN A 186 -20.73 -1.22 19.33
N ASN A 187 -21.08 -0.64 18.19
CA ASN A 187 -20.61 -1.10 16.89
C ASN A 187 -19.10 -0.87 16.69
N LEU A 188 -18.55 0.25 17.17
CA LEU A 188 -17.11 0.51 17.19
C LEU A 188 -16.38 -0.56 18.00
N ILE A 189 -16.85 -0.82 19.23
CA ILE A 189 -16.25 -1.81 20.13
C ILE A 189 -16.26 -3.20 19.48
N GLU A 190 -17.41 -3.62 18.94
CA GLU A 190 -17.56 -4.92 18.27
C GLU A 190 -16.60 -5.04 17.08
N TYR A 191 -16.59 -4.04 16.21
CA TYR A 191 -15.80 -4.05 14.99
C TYR A 191 -14.29 -4.07 15.26
N MET A 192 -13.79 -3.12 16.05
CA MET A 192 -12.36 -2.98 16.33
C MET A 192 -11.82 -4.16 17.12
N THR A 193 -12.55 -4.62 18.14
CA THR A 193 -12.10 -5.74 18.99
C THR A 193 -11.94 -7.00 18.15
N ALA A 194 -12.93 -7.34 17.33
CA ALA A 194 -12.87 -8.54 16.51
C ALA A 194 -11.78 -8.45 15.42
N GLN A 195 -11.61 -7.29 14.77
CA GLN A 195 -10.56 -7.12 13.77
C GLN A 195 -9.16 -7.22 14.37
N CYS A 196 -8.91 -6.56 15.51
CA CYS A 196 -7.63 -6.63 16.23
C CYS A 196 -7.30 -8.07 16.63
N GLN A 197 -8.22 -8.73 17.36
CA GLN A 197 -8.00 -10.10 17.84
C GLN A 197 -7.82 -11.11 16.72
N ARG A 198 -8.51 -10.92 15.58
CA ARG A 198 -8.45 -11.85 14.46
C ARG A 198 -7.10 -11.82 13.76
N TYR A 199 -6.50 -10.64 13.61
CA TYR A 199 -5.35 -10.46 12.71
C TYR A 199 -4.03 -10.17 13.41
N ASP A 200 -4.01 -9.79 14.69
CA ASP A 200 -2.77 -9.45 15.40
C ASP A 200 -1.76 -10.62 15.52
N ALA A 201 -2.27 -11.86 15.51
CA ALA A 201 -1.42 -13.05 15.65
C ALA A 201 -0.57 -13.36 14.39
N TYR A 202 -0.79 -12.68 13.27
CA TYR A 202 -0.07 -12.94 12.03
C TYR A 202 1.12 -11.99 11.89
N GLU A 203 2.34 -12.51 11.93
CA GLU A 203 3.58 -11.69 11.90
C GLU A 203 3.73 -10.81 10.64
N HIS A 204 3.12 -11.22 9.53
CA HIS A 204 3.13 -10.44 8.29
C HIS A 204 2.09 -9.31 8.28
N VAL A 205 1.18 -9.25 9.27
CA VAL A 205 0.31 -8.09 9.52
C VAL A 205 1.10 -7.06 10.32
N LYS A 206 1.62 -6.05 9.63
CA LYS A 206 2.58 -5.12 10.23
C LYS A 206 1.93 -3.85 10.77
N TRP A 207 0.94 -3.31 10.07
CA TRP A 207 0.32 -2.04 10.41
C TRP A 207 -1.20 -2.12 10.37
N MET A 208 -1.84 -1.36 11.26
CA MET A 208 -3.28 -1.09 11.22
C MET A 208 -3.49 0.42 11.17
N ASP A 209 -4.24 0.89 10.18
CA ASP A 209 -4.82 2.22 10.22
C ASP A 209 -5.95 2.18 11.25
N VAL A 210 -5.72 2.69 12.46
CA VAL A 210 -6.69 2.61 13.56
C VAL A 210 -7.86 3.57 13.32
N VAL A 211 -7.51 4.80 12.91
CA VAL A 211 -8.45 5.84 12.49
C VAL A 211 -8.00 6.44 11.17
N ASN A 212 -8.95 6.94 10.39
CA ASN A 212 -8.68 7.53 9.09
C ASN A 212 -9.50 8.78 8.85
N GLU A 213 -8.88 9.81 8.25
CA GLU A 213 -9.55 11.05 7.82
C GLU A 213 -10.33 11.76 8.92
N THR A 214 -9.70 11.89 10.08
CA THR A 214 -10.36 12.42 11.27
C THR A 214 -10.44 13.95 11.27
N ILE A 215 -9.58 14.62 10.49
CA ILE A 215 -9.39 16.08 10.49
C ILE A 215 -9.58 16.65 9.08
N THR A 216 -10.21 17.82 8.96
CA THR A 216 -10.36 18.57 7.70
C THR A 216 -9.10 19.39 7.39
N THR A 217 -8.95 19.85 6.15
CA THR A 217 -7.81 20.71 5.74
C THR A 217 -7.70 22.03 6.52
N SER A 218 -8.78 22.46 7.17
CA SER A 218 -8.81 23.61 8.09
C SER A 218 -8.53 23.27 9.56
N GLY A 219 -8.05 22.06 9.86
CA GLY A 219 -7.69 21.62 11.23
C GLY A 219 -8.86 21.31 12.15
N ARG A 220 -10.09 21.14 11.63
CA ARG A 220 -11.29 20.81 12.42
C ARG A 220 -11.58 19.33 12.36
N TRP A 221 -12.24 18.78 13.38
CA TRP A 221 -12.75 17.41 13.34
C TRP A 221 -13.74 17.20 12.19
N PHE A 222 -13.51 16.15 11.41
CA PHE A 222 -14.41 15.74 10.35
C PHE A 222 -15.59 15.01 10.96
N GLY A 223 -16.79 15.55 10.78
CA GLY A 223 -18.02 15.11 11.44
C GLY A 223 -19.11 14.63 10.47
N PRO A 224 -20.33 14.43 10.98
CA PRO A 224 -21.41 13.82 10.24
C PRO A 224 -22.00 14.77 9.22
N LYS A 225 -22.67 14.19 8.21
CA LYS A 225 -23.48 14.92 7.23
C LYS A 225 -24.79 14.15 7.04
N PRO A 226 -25.93 14.84 6.83
CA PRO A 226 -27.21 14.17 6.65
C PRO A 226 -27.20 13.20 5.47
N GLY A 227 -27.72 12.00 5.71
CA GLY A 227 -27.86 10.92 4.74
C GLY A 227 -26.61 10.06 4.56
N THR A 228 -26.76 8.94 3.85
CA THR A 228 -25.75 7.89 3.71
C THR A 228 -24.97 7.92 2.39
N ASP A 229 -25.17 8.95 1.57
CA ASP A 229 -24.60 9.10 0.23
C ASP A 229 -23.42 10.08 0.16
N ARG A 230 -23.10 10.73 1.28
CA ARG A 230 -22.02 11.70 1.39
C ARG A 230 -20.80 11.07 2.02
N TRP A 231 -19.64 11.66 1.73
CA TRP A 231 -18.45 11.40 2.51
C TRP A 231 -18.59 12.07 3.87
N GLU A 232 -18.77 11.30 4.93
CA GLU A 232 -19.16 11.79 6.26
C GLU A 232 -18.63 10.90 7.39
N ASN A 233 -18.61 11.43 8.62
CA ASN A 233 -18.07 10.73 9.79
C ASN A 233 -19.08 10.70 10.95
N PRO A 234 -19.90 9.64 11.07
CA PRO A 234 -20.93 9.56 12.10
C PRO A 234 -20.37 9.37 13.51
N TRP A 235 -19.14 8.88 13.65
CA TRP A 235 -18.56 8.48 14.93
C TRP A 235 -18.41 9.63 15.94
N THR A 236 -18.35 10.88 15.47
CA THR A 236 -18.32 12.06 16.35
C THR A 236 -19.63 12.27 17.14
N ILE A 237 -20.74 11.62 16.75
CA ILE A 237 -22.01 11.61 17.51
C ILE A 237 -21.81 11.01 18.91
N ILE A 238 -20.79 10.15 19.10
CA ILE A 238 -20.43 9.58 20.41
C ILE A 238 -20.03 10.67 21.41
N GLY A 239 -19.50 11.80 20.93
CA GLY A 239 -19.08 12.93 21.75
C GLY A 239 -17.59 13.25 21.64
N TYR A 240 -17.13 14.19 22.45
CA TYR A 240 -15.77 14.74 22.46
C TYR A 240 -15.20 14.72 23.89
N ASP A 241 -13.88 14.62 24.04
CA ASP A 241 -13.23 14.83 25.33
C ASP A 241 -13.14 16.33 25.63
N GLU A 242 -14.16 16.86 26.31
CA GLU A 242 -14.23 18.28 26.70
C GLU A 242 -13.21 18.68 27.78
N THR A 243 -12.48 17.72 28.36
CA THR A 243 -11.48 18.01 29.41
C THR A 243 -10.13 18.43 28.84
N HIS A 244 -9.87 18.16 27.56
CA HIS A 244 -8.62 18.48 26.89
C HIS A 244 -8.81 19.66 25.90
N PRO A 245 -7.87 20.62 25.79
CA PRO A 245 -8.01 21.78 24.89
C PRO A 245 -8.21 21.43 23.41
N LEU A 246 -7.65 20.30 22.97
CA LEU A 246 -7.82 19.76 21.60
C LEU A 246 -9.28 19.29 21.32
N MET A 247 -10.04 18.98 22.37
CA MET A 247 -11.39 18.39 22.29
C MET A 247 -11.53 17.27 21.25
N PRO A 248 -10.72 16.19 21.30
CA PRO A 248 -10.77 15.13 20.30
C PRO A 248 -12.06 14.32 20.40
N PRO A 249 -12.63 13.83 19.28
CA PRO A 249 -13.75 12.90 19.29
C PRO A 249 -13.43 11.64 20.09
N LEU A 250 -14.36 11.22 20.95
CA LEU A 250 -14.17 10.09 21.87
C LEU A 250 -13.90 8.76 21.13
N TYR A 251 -14.47 8.60 19.94
CA TYR A 251 -14.28 7.39 19.13
C TYR A 251 -12.80 7.12 18.80
N ILE A 252 -11.98 8.17 18.67
CA ILE A 252 -10.56 8.03 18.34
C ILE A 252 -9.83 7.38 19.53
N LYS A 253 -10.00 7.94 20.72
CA LYS A 253 -9.43 7.38 21.96
C LYS A 253 -9.90 5.94 22.17
N MET A 254 -11.19 5.67 22.01
CA MET A 254 -11.75 4.32 22.15
C MET A 254 -11.13 3.32 21.16
N ALA A 255 -10.95 3.70 19.89
CA ALA A 255 -10.33 2.84 18.89
C ALA A 255 -8.88 2.49 19.25
N PHE A 256 -8.12 3.48 19.73
CA PHE A 256 -6.73 3.28 20.20
C PHE A 256 -6.63 2.50 21.51
N GLU A 257 -7.58 2.64 22.44
CA GLU A 257 -7.68 1.80 23.64
C GLU A 257 -7.84 0.33 23.27
N ILE A 258 -8.80 0.04 22.38
CA ILE A 258 -9.07 -1.33 21.90
C ILE A 258 -7.86 -1.89 21.15
N ALA A 259 -7.28 -1.11 20.23
CA ALA A 259 -6.13 -1.56 19.44
C ALA A 259 -4.87 -1.76 20.31
N THR A 260 -4.62 -0.89 21.29
CA THR A 260 -3.52 -1.06 22.26
C THR A 260 -3.68 -2.36 23.06
N GLN A 261 -4.91 -2.70 23.44
CA GLN A 261 -5.21 -3.90 24.23
C GLN A 261 -5.19 -5.19 23.39
N HIS A 262 -5.72 -5.15 22.17
CA HIS A 262 -6.05 -6.34 21.38
C HIS A 262 -5.18 -6.54 20.14
N ALA A 263 -4.36 -5.56 19.77
CA ALA A 263 -3.38 -5.67 18.69
C ALA A 263 -1.95 -5.30 19.14
N PRO A 264 -1.40 -5.95 20.19
CA PRO A 264 -0.08 -5.61 20.71
C PRO A 264 1.08 -5.89 19.74
N ASN A 265 0.92 -6.73 18.73
CA ASN A 265 1.98 -7.06 17.77
C ASN A 265 1.88 -6.23 16.48
N THR A 266 0.75 -5.57 16.24
CA THR A 266 0.52 -4.72 15.07
C THR A 266 0.84 -3.26 15.37
N LYS A 267 1.53 -2.54 14.48
CA LYS A 267 1.80 -1.10 14.64
C LYS A 267 0.54 -0.26 14.38
N LEU A 268 0.25 0.69 15.26
CA LEU A 268 -0.96 1.50 15.26
C LEU A 268 -0.74 2.86 14.59
N ILE A 269 -1.43 3.08 13.46
CA ILE A 269 -1.22 4.24 12.58
C ILE A 269 -2.44 5.17 12.60
N ILE A 270 -2.19 6.48 12.67
CA ILE A 270 -3.18 7.52 12.30
C ILE A 270 -3.00 7.83 10.82
N ASN A 271 -3.98 7.49 9.97
CA ASN A 271 -3.92 7.75 8.54
C ASN A 271 -4.76 8.99 8.17
N GLN A 272 -4.20 9.91 7.38
CA GLN A 272 -4.83 11.21 7.15
C GLN A 272 -4.82 11.62 5.67
N HIS A 273 -6.02 11.95 5.16
CA HIS A 273 -6.21 12.59 3.87
C HIS A 273 -5.93 14.10 3.96
N GLY A 274 -5.54 14.69 2.83
CA GLY A 274 -5.29 16.12 2.67
C GLY A 274 -3.97 16.36 1.95
N GLY A 275 -3.53 17.61 1.94
CA GLY A 275 -2.20 17.98 1.45
C GLY A 275 -1.26 18.29 2.61
N MET A 276 -0.34 19.22 2.39
CA MET A 276 0.60 19.71 3.40
C MET A 276 0.06 20.96 4.11
N GLN A 277 -1.22 20.99 4.48
CA GLN A 277 -1.76 22.15 5.22
C GLN A 277 -1.25 22.14 6.66
N ASP A 278 -0.53 23.19 7.05
CA ASP A 278 0.13 23.30 8.37
C ASP A 278 -0.86 23.06 9.52
N ILE A 279 -2.02 23.73 9.49
CA ILE A 279 -3.02 23.62 10.57
C ILE A 279 -3.59 22.21 10.71
N MET A 280 -3.75 21.47 9.62
CA MET A 280 -4.24 20.09 9.65
C MET A 280 -3.21 19.18 10.31
N TRP A 281 -1.95 19.29 9.90
CA TRP A 281 -0.88 18.49 10.48
C TRP A 281 -0.57 18.88 11.92
N LEU A 282 -0.70 20.15 12.31
CA LEU A 282 -0.65 20.56 13.72
C LEU A 282 -1.70 19.82 14.56
N THR A 283 -2.96 19.76 14.10
CA THR A 283 -4.00 19.00 14.81
C THR A 283 -3.71 17.51 14.87
N VAL A 284 -3.12 16.90 13.83
CA VAL A 284 -2.68 15.49 13.86
C VAL A 284 -1.56 15.29 14.90
N LYS A 285 -0.58 16.20 14.93
CA LYS A 285 0.53 16.15 15.89
C LYS A 285 0.02 16.26 17.33
N ASP A 286 -0.89 17.19 17.60
CA ASP A 286 -1.53 17.35 18.90
C ASP A 286 -2.36 16.11 19.29
N LEU A 287 -3.01 15.46 18.32
CA LEU A 287 -3.74 14.21 18.56
C LEU A 287 -2.80 13.06 18.96
N VAL A 288 -1.61 12.96 18.33
CA VAL A 288 -0.60 11.97 18.72
C VAL A 288 -0.19 12.18 20.17
N PHE A 289 0.14 13.42 20.56
CA PHE A 289 0.52 13.72 21.95
C PHE A 289 -0.61 13.41 22.93
N TYR A 290 -1.83 13.84 22.63
CA TYR A 290 -3.00 13.53 23.44
C TYR A 290 -3.15 12.01 23.68
N LEU A 291 -3.05 11.18 22.63
CA LEU A 291 -3.18 9.72 22.78
C LEU A 291 -2.06 9.11 23.64
N ARG A 292 -0.81 9.53 23.43
CA ARG A 292 0.36 9.02 24.17
C ARG A 292 0.36 9.46 25.64
N GLU A 293 -0.09 10.69 25.94
CA GLU A 293 -0.28 11.17 27.32
C GLU A 293 -1.31 10.33 28.10
N GLN A 294 -2.27 9.71 27.41
CA GLN A 294 -3.22 8.77 28.00
C GLN A 294 -2.66 7.34 28.13
N GLY A 295 -1.38 7.12 27.79
CA GLY A 295 -0.73 5.81 27.82
C GLY A 295 -1.08 4.91 26.63
N LEU A 296 -1.66 5.46 25.56
CA LEU A 296 -2.02 4.70 24.36
C LEU A 296 -0.89 4.67 23.35
N ARG A 297 -0.81 3.59 22.58
CA ARG A 297 0.20 3.43 21.54
C ARG A 297 -0.18 4.19 20.28
N VAL A 298 0.77 4.97 19.78
CA VAL A 298 0.76 5.49 18.41
C VAL A 298 2.14 5.23 17.86
N ASP A 299 2.22 4.38 16.83
CA ASP A 299 3.50 3.88 16.31
C ASP A 299 3.88 4.56 14.98
N GLY A 300 2.96 5.33 14.39
CA GLY A 300 3.21 6.06 13.15
C GLY A 300 2.07 6.96 12.70
N ILE A 301 2.39 7.81 11.74
CA ILE A 301 1.43 8.63 11.01
C ILE A 301 1.50 8.35 9.51
N GLY A 302 0.34 8.37 8.85
CA GLY A 302 0.18 8.13 7.42
C GLY A 302 -0.36 9.35 6.70
N TRP A 303 0.26 9.72 5.57
CA TRP A 303 -0.27 10.66 4.60
C TRP A 303 -0.77 9.89 3.38
N GLN A 304 -2.06 10.03 3.07
CA GLN A 304 -2.66 9.34 1.93
C GLN A 304 -2.04 9.76 0.59
N ALA A 305 -1.68 11.03 0.42
CA ALA A 305 -1.07 11.53 -0.82
C ALA A 305 -1.91 11.31 -2.10
N HIS A 306 -3.24 11.48 -2.01
CA HIS A 306 -4.10 11.67 -3.18
C HIS A 306 -3.90 13.08 -3.76
N ILE A 307 -2.89 13.25 -4.60
CA ILE A 307 -2.43 14.56 -5.10
C ILE A 307 -2.60 14.69 -6.62
N ASP A 308 -2.58 15.93 -7.11
CA ASP A 308 -2.53 16.19 -8.55
C ASP A 308 -1.07 16.25 -9.02
N THR A 309 -0.85 15.96 -10.31
CA THR A 309 0.44 16.10 -10.98
C THR A 309 0.97 17.52 -10.86
N GLY A 310 2.26 17.68 -10.56
CA GLY A 310 2.91 18.97 -10.31
C GLY A 310 2.84 19.43 -8.86
N PHE A 311 2.46 18.56 -7.92
CA PHE A 311 2.43 18.86 -6.48
C PHE A 311 3.78 19.39 -5.96
N GLU A 312 4.88 18.85 -6.46
CA GLU A 312 6.27 19.22 -6.13
C GLU A 312 6.68 20.62 -6.64
N LYS A 313 5.89 21.21 -7.55
CA LYS A 313 6.18 22.53 -8.13
C LYS A 313 5.84 23.68 -7.18
N ASP A 314 5.01 23.43 -6.17
CA ASP A 314 4.90 24.35 -5.04
C ASP A 314 6.11 24.13 -4.13
N THR A 315 6.94 25.17 -4.04
CA THR A 315 8.22 25.15 -3.33
C THR A 315 8.11 24.69 -1.87
N TYR A 316 6.95 24.88 -1.23
CA TYR A 316 6.78 24.54 0.18
C TYR A 316 6.26 23.12 0.41
N ASN A 317 5.72 22.45 -0.61
CA ASN A 317 5.10 21.14 -0.41
C ASN A 317 6.12 20.06 -0.02
N ILE A 318 7.26 20.02 -0.72
CA ILE A 318 8.33 19.06 -0.41
C ILE A 318 9.02 19.42 0.91
N GLU A 319 9.24 20.71 1.18
CA GLU A 319 9.80 21.16 2.46
C GLU A 319 8.93 20.74 3.64
N ARG A 320 7.62 20.98 3.59
CA ARG A 320 6.67 20.54 4.63
C ARG A 320 6.60 19.02 4.76
N LEU A 321 6.72 18.28 3.66
CA LEU A 321 6.82 16.83 3.72
C LEU A 321 8.06 16.40 4.50
N HIS A 322 9.24 17.01 4.24
CA HIS A 322 10.43 16.72 5.03
C HIS A 322 10.24 17.06 6.50
N GLU A 323 9.70 18.24 6.82
CA GLU A 323 9.44 18.64 8.22
C GLU A 323 8.48 17.69 8.94
N LEU A 324 7.50 17.16 8.23
CA LEU A 324 6.55 16.20 8.78
C LEU A 324 7.21 14.85 9.07
N ILE A 325 8.07 14.37 8.15
CA ILE A 325 8.83 13.13 8.33
C ILE A 325 9.84 13.29 9.48
N ASP A 326 10.59 14.40 9.50
CA ASP A 326 11.53 14.73 10.57
C ASP A 326 10.83 14.80 11.93
N TRP A 327 9.65 15.42 11.99
CA TRP A 327 8.83 15.46 13.20
C TRP A 327 8.38 14.07 13.62
N ALA A 328 7.94 13.22 12.69
CA ALA A 328 7.52 11.86 13.01
C ALA A 328 8.68 11.05 13.62
N HIS A 329 9.82 11.01 12.93
CA HIS A 329 11.00 10.27 13.40
C HIS A 329 11.56 10.83 14.72
N SER A 330 11.57 12.15 14.91
CA SER A 330 11.99 12.79 16.18
C SER A 330 11.08 12.45 17.36
N ASN A 331 9.87 11.97 17.09
CA ASN A 331 8.90 11.53 18.09
C ASN A 331 8.77 9.99 18.11
N GLU A 332 9.74 9.25 17.56
CA GLU A 332 9.75 7.78 17.50
C GLU A 332 8.57 7.17 16.73
N LEU A 333 8.02 7.92 15.77
CA LEU A 333 6.92 7.47 14.92
C LEU A 333 7.47 7.05 13.57
N SER A 334 6.94 5.98 13.00
CA SER A 334 7.11 5.66 11.59
C SER A 334 6.31 6.64 10.70
N PHE A 335 6.80 6.93 9.50
CA PHE A 335 6.11 7.78 8.52
C PHE A 335 5.72 6.99 7.28
N HIS A 336 4.48 7.16 6.81
CA HIS A 336 3.95 6.38 5.70
C HIS A 336 3.31 7.27 4.65
N VAL A 337 3.68 7.12 3.39
CA VAL A 337 2.84 7.49 2.25
C VAL A 337 1.95 6.30 1.95
N THR A 338 0.64 6.42 2.21
CA THR A 338 -0.26 5.27 2.38
C THR A 338 -1.17 4.99 1.20
N GLU A 339 -1.48 5.98 0.36
CA GLU A 339 -2.49 5.84 -0.68
C GLU A 339 -2.17 6.67 -1.94
N MET A 340 -0.91 6.75 -2.34
CA MET A 340 -0.50 7.75 -3.31
C MET A 340 -1.17 7.55 -4.67
N ASN A 341 -1.73 8.64 -5.17
CA ASN A 341 -2.07 8.85 -6.57
C ASN A 341 -1.53 10.19 -7.01
N ALA A 342 -1.03 10.28 -8.25
CA ALA A 342 -0.70 11.55 -8.89
C ALA A 342 -1.65 11.75 -10.08
N TRP A 343 -2.78 12.42 -9.85
CA TRP A 343 -3.83 12.56 -10.84
C TRP A 343 -3.40 13.46 -12.00
N LEU A 344 -3.63 13.02 -13.23
CA LEU A 344 -3.42 13.81 -14.43
C LEU A 344 -4.60 14.77 -14.66
N ASP A 345 -4.34 15.90 -15.32
CA ASP A 345 -5.39 16.63 -16.01
C ASP A 345 -5.90 15.76 -17.18
N PRO A 346 -7.19 15.36 -17.20
CA PRO A 346 -7.75 14.50 -18.25
C PRO A 346 -7.62 15.07 -19.66
N ARG A 347 -7.38 16.38 -19.82
CA ARG A 347 -7.27 17.06 -21.11
C ARG A 347 -5.88 17.01 -21.70
N SER A 348 -4.83 17.09 -20.88
CA SER A 348 -3.44 17.16 -21.35
C SER A 348 -2.70 15.84 -21.20
N LYS A 349 -2.96 15.07 -20.13
CA LYS A 349 -2.32 13.79 -19.81
C LYS A 349 -0.78 13.83 -19.93
N ASP A 350 -0.17 14.74 -19.18
CA ASP A 350 1.30 14.84 -19.11
C ASP A 350 1.89 13.73 -18.21
N TYR A 351 2.16 12.57 -18.81
CA TYR A 351 2.69 11.41 -18.09
C TYR A 351 4.13 11.58 -17.59
N GLU A 352 4.92 12.47 -18.21
CA GLU A 352 6.27 12.77 -17.74
C GLU A 352 6.21 13.62 -16.46
N ALA A 353 5.35 14.64 -16.44
CA ALA A 353 5.11 15.40 -15.20
C ALA A 353 4.55 14.50 -14.08
N GLN A 354 3.69 13.53 -14.39
CA GLN A 354 3.24 12.55 -13.41
C GLN A 354 4.42 11.71 -12.87
N ALA A 355 5.34 11.32 -13.74
CA ALA A 355 6.54 10.60 -13.35
C ALA A 355 7.44 11.43 -12.43
N GLU A 356 7.62 12.72 -12.72
CA GLU A 356 8.33 13.68 -11.86
C GLU A 356 7.67 13.78 -10.47
N THR A 357 6.34 13.87 -10.38
CA THR A 357 5.63 13.90 -9.09
C THR A 357 5.82 12.63 -8.28
N PHE A 358 5.72 11.46 -8.91
CA PHE A 358 5.97 10.18 -8.24
C PHE A 358 7.41 10.06 -7.73
N ALA A 359 8.39 10.44 -8.56
CA ALA A 359 9.80 10.46 -8.19
C ALA A 359 10.06 11.41 -7.01
N ALA A 360 9.59 12.65 -7.07
CA ALA A 360 9.85 13.66 -6.05
C ALA A 360 9.35 13.25 -4.66
N ILE A 361 8.15 12.65 -4.58
CA ILE A 361 7.63 12.15 -3.29
C ILE A 361 8.48 10.99 -2.77
N LEU A 362 8.85 10.03 -3.63
CA LEU A 362 9.67 8.91 -3.22
C LEU A 362 11.09 9.35 -2.81
N GLU A 363 11.71 10.26 -3.55
CA GLU A 363 13.01 10.87 -3.22
C GLU A 363 12.95 11.53 -1.84
N ALA A 364 11.94 12.35 -1.58
CA ALA A 364 11.74 13.00 -0.29
C ALA A 364 11.62 11.99 0.87
N LEU A 365 10.93 10.86 0.65
CA LEU A 365 10.88 9.77 1.64
C LEU A 365 12.23 9.10 1.81
N LEU A 366 12.89 8.72 0.71
CA LEU A 366 14.15 8.00 0.74
C LEU A 366 15.26 8.80 1.39
N GLU A 367 15.28 10.12 1.27
CA GLU A 367 16.17 11.01 2.03
C GLU A 367 16.17 10.73 3.54
N HIS A 368 15.06 10.24 4.10
CA HIS A 368 14.89 9.93 5.53
C HIS A 368 15.07 8.45 5.90
N ARG A 369 15.45 7.59 4.94
CA ARG A 369 15.52 6.12 5.11
C ARG A 369 16.45 5.59 6.21
N LEU A 370 17.30 6.46 6.78
CA LEU A 370 18.21 6.14 7.88
C LEU A 370 17.77 6.73 9.23
N ASN A 371 16.71 7.53 9.26
CA ASN A 371 16.23 8.24 10.46
C ASN A 371 15.05 7.53 11.14
N GLY A 372 14.36 6.64 10.43
CA GLY A 372 13.25 5.86 10.96
C GLY A 372 12.59 4.99 9.89
N GLU A 373 11.60 4.20 10.29
CA GLU A 373 10.81 3.39 9.35
C GLU A 373 9.98 4.31 8.43
N ILE A 374 10.06 4.04 7.13
CA ILE A 374 9.28 4.70 6.09
C ILE A 374 8.54 3.68 5.21
N SER A 375 7.35 4.03 4.74
CA SER A 375 6.65 3.26 3.71
C SER A 375 6.11 4.16 2.61
N TRP A 376 6.02 3.62 1.40
CA TRP A 376 5.42 4.28 0.24
C TRP A 376 4.47 3.32 -0.47
N ASN A 377 3.22 3.72 -0.67
CA ASN A 377 2.17 2.90 -1.28
C ASN A 377 1.48 3.64 -2.42
N VAL A 378 1.20 2.96 -3.53
CA VAL A 378 0.30 3.44 -4.57
C VAL A 378 -1.14 2.97 -4.32
N TRP A 379 -2.13 3.86 -4.44
CA TRP A 379 -3.54 3.50 -4.32
C TRP A 379 -4.14 3.11 -5.68
N ASN A 380 -4.57 1.86 -5.80
CA ASN A 380 -4.89 1.17 -7.05
C ASN A 380 -3.66 0.88 -7.93
N ILE A 381 -3.62 -0.32 -8.51
CA ILE A 381 -2.48 -0.78 -9.31
C ILE A 381 -2.56 -0.31 -10.75
N THR A 382 -3.73 -0.43 -11.38
CA THR A 382 -3.95 -0.09 -12.78
C THR A 382 -4.99 1.00 -12.92
N ASP A 383 -4.81 1.85 -13.93
CA ASP A 383 -5.79 2.89 -14.25
C ASP A 383 -7.17 2.29 -14.57
N GLY A 384 -7.22 1.08 -15.14
CA GLY A 384 -8.48 0.40 -15.49
C GLY A 384 -9.34 0.00 -14.29
N LEU A 385 -8.72 -0.19 -13.12
CA LEU A 385 -9.37 -0.63 -11.89
C LEU A 385 -9.29 0.40 -10.76
N ALA A 386 -8.83 1.60 -11.08
CA ALA A 386 -8.85 2.76 -10.21
C ALA A 386 -10.28 3.14 -9.82
N TRP A 387 -10.38 3.91 -8.73
CA TRP A 387 -11.65 4.44 -8.25
C TRP A 387 -12.41 5.16 -9.35
N ILE A 388 -13.67 4.77 -9.53
CA ILE A 388 -14.47 5.13 -10.72
C ILE A 388 -14.57 6.65 -10.96
N LYS A 389 -14.56 7.46 -9.90
CA LYS A 389 -14.69 8.93 -10.01
C LYS A 389 -13.43 9.63 -10.53
N ASN A 390 -12.27 9.00 -10.42
CA ASN A 390 -10.98 9.56 -10.86
C ASN A 390 -10.32 8.70 -11.95
N ARG A 391 -11.04 7.74 -12.52
CA ARG A 391 -10.47 6.77 -13.48
C ARG A 391 -9.93 7.43 -14.74
N ASP A 392 -10.58 8.50 -15.19
CA ASP A 392 -10.18 9.31 -16.34
C ASP A 392 -8.91 10.13 -16.09
N LYS A 393 -8.51 10.29 -14.83
CA LYS A 393 -7.28 10.99 -14.41
C LYS A 393 -6.06 10.09 -14.33
N GLU A 394 -6.20 8.77 -14.55
CA GLU A 394 -5.09 7.85 -14.77
C GLU A 394 -3.91 8.02 -13.79
N GLY A 395 -4.22 8.02 -12.49
CA GLY A 395 -3.28 8.39 -11.42
C GLY A 395 -2.39 7.28 -10.85
N THR A 396 -2.28 6.14 -11.54
CA THR A 396 -1.53 4.96 -11.07
C THR A 396 -0.22 4.72 -11.85
N LEU A 397 0.58 3.73 -11.44
CA LEU A 397 1.85 3.37 -12.10
C LEU A 397 1.68 2.55 -13.39
N PHE A 398 0.52 1.88 -13.56
CA PHE A 398 0.25 1.01 -14.69
C PHE A 398 -1.01 1.46 -15.44
N ASP A 399 -0.98 1.36 -16.76
CA ASP A 399 -2.11 1.75 -17.60
C ASP A 399 -3.31 0.80 -17.46
N VAL A 400 -4.36 1.03 -18.25
CA VAL A 400 -5.58 0.21 -18.25
C VAL A 400 -5.35 -1.25 -18.62
N ASN A 401 -4.25 -1.56 -19.32
CA ASN A 401 -3.88 -2.91 -19.74
C ASN A 401 -2.90 -3.57 -18.77
N GLY A 402 -2.38 -2.83 -17.78
CA GLY A 402 -1.35 -3.28 -16.84
C GLY A 402 0.08 -3.09 -17.34
N GLU A 403 0.29 -2.29 -18.39
CA GLU A 403 1.62 -1.89 -18.87
C GLU A 403 2.20 -0.78 -17.99
N ALA A 404 3.51 -0.82 -17.73
CA ALA A 404 4.17 0.21 -16.94
C ALA A 404 4.20 1.56 -17.67
N LYS A 405 3.79 2.61 -16.96
CA LYS A 405 3.84 4.01 -17.42
C LYS A 405 5.22 4.64 -17.11
N PRO A 406 5.54 5.83 -17.65
CA PRO A 406 6.74 6.58 -17.26
C PRO A 406 6.93 6.70 -15.73
N ALA A 407 5.83 6.88 -14.99
CA ALA A 407 5.81 6.90 -13.53
C ALA A 407 6.42 5.64 -12.87
N TYR A 408 6.14 4.44 -13.39
CA TYR A 408 6.75 3.22 -12.87
C TYR A 408 8.27 3.24 -13.02
N TYR A 409 8.76 3.69 -14.18
CA TYR A 409 10.19 3.73 -14.47
C TYR A 409 10.90 4.82 -13.68
N ALA A 410 10.25 5.95 -13.40
CA ALA A 410 10.80 6.98 -12.51
C ALA A 410 10.93 6.47 -11.06
N VAL A 411 9.91 5.76 -10.54
CA VAL A 411 10.00 5.08 -9.23
C VAL A 411 11.12 4.03 -9.22
N GLN A 412 11.23 3.23 -10.29
CA GLN A 412 12.30 2.24 -10.44
C GLN A 412 13.68 2.89 -10.40
N GLU A 413 13.89 3.99 -11.14
CA GLU A 413 15.15 4.71 -11.21
C GLU A 413 15.54 5.32 -9.86
N VAL A 414 14.59 5.92 -9.13
CA VAL A 414 14.83 6.46 -7.79
C VAL A 414 15.24 5.36 -6.80
N LEU A 415 14.64 4.15 -6.89
CA LEU A 415 15.07 3.01 -6.07
C LEU A 415 16.44 2.45 -6.47
N GLU A 416 16.78 2.52 -7.76
CA GLU A 416 18.11 2.13 -8.22
C GLU A 416 19.16 3.13 -7.75
N ASN A 417 18.86 4.42 -7.80
CA ASN A 417 19.80 5.51 -7.57
C ASN A 417 19.25 6.48 -6.52
N PRO A 418 19.10 6.05 -5.25
CA PRO A 418 18.46 6.88 -4.23
C PRO A 418 19.25 8.15 -3.93
N PRO A 419 18.56 9.25 -3.55
CA PRO A 419 19.21 10.48 -3.15
C PRO A 419 20.10 10.25 -1.91
N PRO A 420 21.15 11.07 -1.68
CA PRO A 420 21.91 11.01 -0.43
C PRO A 420 20.97 11.12 0.80
N PRO A 421 21.19 10.34 1.87
CA PRO A 421 20.37 10.46 3.06
C PRO A 421 20.61 11.82 3.73
N ARG A 422 19.58 12.37 4.36
CA ARG A 422 19.67 13.55 5.20
C ARG A 422 20.51 13.25 6.44
N ALA A 423 21.01 14.31 7.06
CA ALA A 423 21.74 14.18 8.31
C ALA A 423 20.86 13.50 9.38
N PRO A 424 21.45 12.68 10.26
CA PRO A 424 20.72 12.15 11.40
C PRO A 424 20.08 13.27 12.22
N LEU A 425 18.86 13.03 12.68
CA LEU A 425 18.18 13.93 13.61
C LEU A 425 19.02 14.01 14.90
N ALA A 426 19.18 15.23 15.43
CA ALA A 426 19.80 15.40 16.74
C ALA A 426 18.92 14.68 17.77
N SER A 427 19.52 13.88 18.64
CA SER A 427 18.81 13.22 19.74
C SER A 427 18.04 14.26 20.55
N THR A 428 16.71 14.19 20.52
CA THR A 428 15.87 14.95 21.45
C THR A 428 16.16 14.44 22.87
N PRO A 429 16.33 15.31 23.87
CA PRO A 429 16.41 14.87 25.26
C PRO A 429 15.11 14.16 25.64
N ASP A 430 15.20 12.99 26.27
CA ASP A 430 14.06 12.22 26.79
C ASP A 430 13.08 13.16 27.54
N PHE A 431 11.79 13.13 27.16
CA PHE A 431 10.71 13.85 27.84
C PHE A 431 10.18 13.07 29.05
#